data_AF-A0AAV6U2E2-F1
#
_entry.id   AF-A0AAV6U2E2-F1
#
_cell.length_a   1.000
_cell.length_b   1.000
_cell.length_c   1.000
_cell.angle_alpha   90.00
_cell.angle_beta   90.00
_cell.angle_gamma   90.00
#
_symmetry.space_group_name_H-M   'P 1'
#
loop_
_entity.id
_entity.type
_entity.pdbx_description
1 polymer ?
#
loop_
_entity_poly.entity_id
_entity_poly.type
_entity_poly.pdbx_seq_one_letter_code
_entity_poly.pdbx_strand_id
1 'polypeptide(L)'
;MVDGMIHKYQNIVVWFDYQVLLQNATFCLVPRGRRLGSFRFLEAIQAGCVPVLLSNGWELPFSDVLDWSKAAVTADERLLLQVPDMIRSLPATRVHAFRQQTQVLWDNYFSSVDKIVDTTFEIIRERVRVPLHRSFFVWNSHPGGLPTLPEFSDVLRDFPFHLARLGQQPHAKFTAVIYVAMAAANPLLRLVRAVAKSENAARIVVIWNSEGVSASSMKWPSSPIPINVIQAQHKTISSRFFPHPLIQTDAVLSLDEDVLLTTEEMDFAFSVWRSFPDRIVGYPGRSHFWDDARGRWGYTSKWTNDYSMVLTGAAFYHRYYHFLYTHHVPSAAHRVVDSTQNCEDILMNFLVSHVTRLPPVKVTQRKHYKENAPASLWNDPDHFVTRRSCVDAFATVFGYMPLVRSSTRLDPVLFKDPVSNLRKKYRKMEVVGGG
;
A
#
# COMPACT_ATOMS: atom_id res chain seq x y z
N MET A 1 31.17 -5.21 -18.44
CA MET A 1 32.36 -5.55 -17.63
C MET A 1 33.38 -4.46 -17.83
N VAL A 2 33.40 -3.46 -16.95
CA VAL A 2 34.45 -2.45 -16.95
C VAL A 2 35.15 -2.61 -15.61
N ASP A 3 36.44 -2.97 -15.70
CA ASP A 3 37.37 -3.05 -14.58
C ASP A 3 37.31 -1.79 -13.71
N GLY A 4 37.38 -2.01 -12.40
CA GLY A 4 37.35 -0.96 -11.38
C GLY A 4 38.42 0.11 -11.61
N MET A 5 38.08 1.35 -11.26
CA MET A 5 39.01 2.48 -11.33
C MET A 5 40.25 2.22 -10.45
N ILE A 6 41.43 2.18 -11.08
CA ILE A 6 42.72 2.05 -10.42
C ILE A 6 43.18 3.45 -9.96
N HIS A 7 43.17 3.71 -8.65
CA HIS A 7 43.93 4.81 -8.06
C HIS A 7 45.28 4.29 -7.56
N LYS A 8 46.38 4.61 -8.27
CA LYS A 8 47.75 4.36 -7.77
C LYS A 8 48.15 5.48 -6.81
N TYR A 9 47.96 5.25 -5.51
CA TYR A 9 48.74 5.94 -4.47
C TYR A 9 49.62 4.89 -3.78
N GLN A 10 50.94 5.10 -3.79
CA GLN A 10 51.93 4.37 -2.99
C GLN A 10 51.92 2.82 -3.12
N ASN A 11 52.03 2.27 -4.34
CA ASN A 11 52.28 0.84 -4.60
C ASN A 11 51.27 -0.18 -4.01
N ILE A 12 50.07 0.26 -3.62
CA ILE A 12 48.97 -0.63 -3.24
C ILE A 12 47.90 -0.55 -4.33
N VAL A 13 47.63 -1.68 -4.99
CA VAL A 13 46.47 -1.81 -5.90
C VAL A 13 45.25 -2.09 -5.04
N VAL A 14 44.43 -1.07 -4.80
CA VAL A 14 43.14 -1.23 -4.14
C VAL A 14 42.10 -1.55 -5.21
N TRP A 15 41.57 -2.76 -5.18
CA TRP A 15 40.43 -3.16 -6.01
C TRP A 15 39.17 -2.58 -5.40
N PHE A 16 38.48 -1.74 -6.16
CA PHE A 16 37.17 -1.26 -5.77
C PHE A 16 36.09 -1.93 -6.61
N ASP A 17 35.09 -2.49 -5.94
CA ASP A 17 33.88 -2.97 -6.58
C ASP A 17 33.09 -1.76 -7.12
N TYR A 18 32.79 -1.76 -8.43
CA TYR A 18 32.07 -0.68 -9.10
C TYR A 18 30.71 -0.40 -8.46
N GLN A 19 29.97 -1.44 -8.09
CA GLN A 19 28.65 -1.31 -7.48
C GLN A 19 28.76 -0.68 -6.09
N VAL A 20 29.76 -1.09 -5.30
CA VAL A 20 30.02 -0.49 -3.98
C VAL A 20 30.42 0.98 -4.12
N LEU A 21 31.28 1.32 -5.08
CA LEU A 21 31.64 2.71 -5.34
C LEU A 21 30.43 3.56 -5.73
N LEU A 22 29.58 3.04 -6.61
CA LEU A 22 28.41 3.75 -7.10
C LEU A 22 27.39 4.01 -5.99
N GLN A 23 27.16 3.02 -5.12
CA GLN A 23 26.27 3.16 -3.95
C GLN A 23 26.82 4.15 -2.90
N ASN A 24 28.14 4.18 -2.73
CA ASN A 24 28.80 5.11 -1.80
C ASN A 24 28.96 6.52 -2.38
N ALA A 25 28.81 6.70 -3.69
CA ALA A 25 28.95 7.98 -4.34
C ALA A 25 27.75 8.91 -4.06
N THR A 26 28.06 10.18 -3.79
CA THR A 26 27.03 11.22 -3.67
C THR A 26 26.61 11.75 -5.04
N PHE A 27 27.58 12.00 -5.91
CA PHE A 27 27.42 12.52 -7.26
C PHE A 27 28.07 11.57 -8.27
N CYS A 28 27.41 11.33 -9.39
CA CYS A 28 27.86 10.42 -10.43
C CYS A 28 27.95 11.16 -11.75
N LEU A 29 29.15 11.21 -12.33
CA LEU A 29 29.38 11.91 -13.58
C LEU A 29 28.79 11.13 -14.75
N VAL A 30 27.92 11.79 -15.53
CA VAL A 30 27.27 11.22 -16.71
C VAL A 30 27.68 12.04 -17.94
N PRO A 31 28.89 11.79 -18.50
CA PRO A 31 29.33 12.46 -19.71
C PRO A 31 28.59 11.95 -20.94
N ARG A 32 28.56 12.77 -22.00
CA ARG A 32 27.99 12.41 -23.30
C ARG A 32 28.59 11.09 -23.79
N GLY A 33 27.71 10.14 -24.09
CA GLY A 33 28.07 8.87 -24.71
C GLY A 33 28.11 8.95 -26.23
N ARG A 34 28.55 7.86 -26.88
CA ARG A 34 28.50 7.71 -28.34
C ARG A 34 27.08 7.48 -28.88
N ARG A 35 26.14 7.10 -28.01
CA ARG A 35 24.72 6.84 -28.34
C ARG A 35 23.84 7.88 -27.66
N LEU A 36 22.59 7.99 -28.13
CA LEU A 36 21.57 8.90 -27.59
C LEU A 36 21.16 8.59 -26.13
N GLY A 37 21.44 7.38 -25.64
CA GLY A 37 21.23 6.99 -24.25
C GLY A 37 22.55 6.66 -23.55
N SER A 38 22.57 6.83 -22.23
CA SER A 38 23.69 6.50 -21.35
C SER A 38 23.25 5.52 -20.27
N PHE A 39 23.77 4.29 -20.28
CA PHE A 39 23.48 3.32 -19.21
C PHE A 39 23.94 3.84 -17.84
N ARG A 40 25.00 4.68 -17.81
CA ARG A 40 25.50 5.34 -16.59
C ARG A 40 24.45 6.20 -15.91
N PHE A 41 23.54 6.78 -16.69
CA PHE A 41 22.44 7.58 -16.12
C PHE A 41 21.49 6.71 -15.32
N LEU A 42 21.06 5.58 -15.89
CA LEU A 42 20.18 4.63 -15.21
C LEU A 42 20.88 4.00 -14.00
N GLU A 43 22.16 3.62 -14.12
CA GLU A 43 22.95 3.11 -13.00
C GLU A 43 23.07 4.14 -11.86
N ALA A 44 23.34 5.41 -12.19
CA ALA A 44 23.45 6.49 -11.20
C ALA A 44 22.14 6.66 -10.42
N ILE A 45 21.00 6.74 -11.12
CA ILE A 45 19.71 6.92 -10.46
C ILE A 45 19.29 5.67 -9.67
N GLN A 46 19.60 4.47 -10.16
CA GLN A 46 19.37 3.21 -9.44
C GLN A 46 20.12 3.18 -8.11
N ALA A 47 21.38 3.63 -8.09
CA ALA A 47 22.20 3.68 -6.89
C ALA A 47 21.84 4.84 -5.94
N GLY A 48 20.88 5.70 -6.30
CA GLY A 48 20.53 6.90 -5.54
C GLY A 48 21.60 7.98 -5.58
N CYS A 49 22.54 7.88 -6.52
CA CYS A 49 23.59 8.83 -6.77
C CYS A 49 23.04 9.99 -7.61
N VAL A 50 23.38 11.24 -7.29
CA VAL A 50 22.89 12.40 -8.05
C VAL A 50 23.62 12.47 -9.39
N PRO A 51 22.93 12.29 -10.54
CA PRO A 51 23.57 12.36 -11.84
C PRO A 51 24.03 13.80 -12.13
N VAL A 52 25.30 13.95 -12.47
CA VAL A 52 25.90 15.19 -12.97
C VAL A 52 26.07 15.06 -14.47
N LEU A 53 25.15 15.68 -15.21
CA LEU A 53 25.03 15.57 -16.65
C LEU A 53 26.05 16.48 -17.33
N LEU A 54 26.96 15.88 -18.10
CA LEU A 54 27.89 16.56 -18.98
C LEU A 54 27.57 16.20 -20.43
N SER A 55 26.36 16.58 -20.85
CA SER A 55 25.83 16.31 -22.19
C SER A 55 24.94 17.46 -22.62
N ASN A 56 25.50 18.47 -23.29
CA ASN A 56 24.77 19.67 -23.70
C ASN A 56 23.64 19.29 -24.68
N GLY A 57 22.43 19.82 -24.47
CA GLY A 57 21.27 19.56 -25.34
C GLY A 57 20.72 18.13 -25.28
N TRP A 58 21.05 17.36 -24.24
CA TRP A 58 20.48 16.04 -24.05
C TRP A 58 19.06 16.11 -23.49
N GLU A 59 18.08 15.64 -24.27
CA GLU A 59 16.72 15.41 -23.80
C GLU A 59 16.66 14.13 -22.95
N LEU A 60 16.35 14.27 -21.67
CA LEU A 60 16.30 13.14 -20.74
C LEU A 60 15.02 12.32 -20.93
N PRO A 61 15.01 11.04 -20.51
CA PRO A 61 13.82 10.21 -20.60
C PRO A 61 12.61 10.86 -19.89
N PHE A 62 11.46 10.88 -20.57
CA PHE A 62 10.19 11.39 -20.06
C PHE A 62 10.22 12.86 -19.57
N SER A 63 11.10 13.70 -20.10
CA SER A 63 11.23 15.12 -19.71
C SER A 63 9.95 15.94 -19.89
N ASP A 64 9.02 15.49 -20.73
CA ASP A 64 7.70 16.12 -20.90
C ASP A 64 6.83 16.06 -19.63
N VAL A 65 7.10 15.10 -18.74
CA VAL A 65 6.33 14.88 -17.50
C VAL A 65 7.19 14.84 -16.24
N LEU A 66 8.51 14.59 -16.36
CA LEU A 66 9.45 14.51 -15.25
C LEU A 66 10.30 15.77 -15.10
N ASP A 67 10.43 16.26 -13.88
CA ASP A 67 11.22 17.42 -13.51
C ASP A 67 12.66 17.04 -13.15
N TRP A 68 13.50 16.90 -14.17
CA TRP A 68 14.90 16.57 -13.96
C TRP A 68 15.69 17.65 -13.21
N SER A 69 15.19 18.89 -13.13
CA SER A 69 15.83 19.96 -12.33
C SER A 69 15.82 19.66 -10.82
N LYS A 70 14.97 18.73 -10.38
CA LYS A 70 14.85 18.25 -8.99
C LYS A 70 15.60 16.94 -8.72
N ALA A 71 16.22 16.33 -9.72
CA ALA A 71 16.88 15.03 -9.58
C ALA A 71 18.31 15.00 -10.16
N ALA A 72 18.67 15.94 -11.03
CA ALA A 72 19.95 15.97 -11.72
C ALA A 72 20.61 17.36 -11.65
N VAL A 73 21.94 17.36 -11.76
CA VAL A 73 22.75 18.58 -11.92
C VAL A 73 23.23 18.63 -13.37
N THR A 74 22.88 19.68 -14.09
CA THR A 74 23.38 19.89 -15.47
C THR A 74 24.63 20.76 -15.44
N ALA A 75 25.70 20.28 -16.06
CA ALA A 75 26.95 21.01 -16.23
C ALA A 75 27.30 21.18 -17.71
N ASP A 76 27.84 22.34 -18.07
CA ASP A 76 28.32 22.59 -19.42
C ASP A 76 29.58 21.77 -19.69
N GLU A 77 29.61 21.04 -20.80
CA GLU A 77 30.78 20.28 -21.26
C GLU A 77 32.06 21.11 -21.35
N ARG A 78 31.93 22.40 -21.68
CA ARG A 78 33.05 23.34 -21.79
C ARG A 78 33.64 23.71 -20.43
N LEU A 79 32.90 23.48 -19.35
CA LEU A 79 33.26 23.87 -17.97
C LEU A 79 33.58 22.66 -17.09
N LEU A 80 34.05 21.55 -17.68
CA LEU A 80 34.38 20.30 -16.99
C LEU A 80 35.20 20.51 -15.70
N LEU A 81 36.21 21.38 -15.76
CA LEU A 81 37.11 21.65 -14.63
C LEU A 81 36.43 22.40 -13.46
N GLN A 82 35.29 23.07 -13.71
CA GLN A 82 34.54 23.80 -12.69
C GLN A 82 33.48 22.94 -11.99
N VAL A 83 33.18 21.75 -12.54
CA VAL A 83 32.17 20.84 -11.97
C VAL A 83 32.44 20.50 -10.50
N PRO A 84 33.67 20.20 -10.05
CA PRO A 84 33.94 19.91 -8.64
C PRO A 84 33.54 21.05 -7.70
N ASP A 85 33.80 22.31 -8.09
CA ASP A 85 33.47 23.46 -7.26
C ASP A 85 31.96 23.74 -7.28
N MET A 86 31.32 23.56 -8.44
CA MET A 86 29.87 23.65 -8.58
C MET A 86 29.15 22.65 -7.65
N ILE A 87 29.52 21.36 -7.67
CA ILE A 87 28.83 20.37 -6.83
C ILE A 87 29.16 20.54 -5.34
N ARG A 88 30.37 21.00 -4.98
CA ARG A 88 30.74 21.31 -3.59
C ARG A 88 30.01 22.53 -3.03
N SER A 89 29.59 23.45 -3.91
CA SER A 89 28.82 24.63 -3.50
C SER A 89 27.35 24.33 -3.17
N LEU A 90 26.86 23.13 -3.51
CA LEU A 90 25.47 22.74 -3.25
C LEU A 90 25.23 22.50 -1.75
N PRO A 91 24.20 23.12 -1.15
CA PRO A 91 23.83 22.84 0.23
C PRO A 91 23.45 21.36 0.43
N ALA A 92 23.81 20.80 1.58
CA ALA A 92 23.49 19.40 1.91
C ALA A 92 21.99 19.09 1.79
N THR A 93 21.11 20.02 2.19
CA THR A 93 19.66 19.89 2.06
C THR A 93 19.22 19.68 0.61
N ARG A 94 19.85 20.38 -0.34
CA ARG A 94 19.57 20.24 -1.77
C ARG A 94 20.09 18.91 -2.30
N VAL A 95 21.26 18.46 -1.85
CA VAL A 95 21.81 17.14 -2.21
C VAL A 95 20.90 16.02 -1.71
N HIS A 96 20.41 16.10 -0.48
CA HIS A 96 19.45 15.12 0.05
C HIS A 96 18.13 15.12 -0.74
N ALA A 97 17.61 16.30 -1.10
CA ALA A 97 16.40 16.40 -1.92
C ALA A 97 16.60 15.76 -3.30
N PHE A 98 17.74 16.01 -3.96
CA PHE A 98 18.08 15.37 -5.23
C PHE A 98 18.14 13.85 -5.11
N ARG A 99 18.82 13.31 -4.08
CA ARG A 99 18.90 11.86 -3.85
C ARG A 99 17.53 11.24 -3.63
N GLN A 100 16.68 11.89 -2.83
CA GLN A 100 15.30 11.44 -2.59
C GLN A 100 14.49 11.44 -3.87
N GLN A 101 14.53 12.51 -4.66
CA GLN A 101 13.78 12.60 -5.91
C GLN A 101 14.26 11.55 -6.92
N THR A 102 15.57 11.34 -7.03
CA THR A 102 16.16 10.31 -7.87
C THR A 102 15.62 8.91 -7.55
N GLN A 103 15.51 8.56 -6.27
CA GLN A 103 14.94 7.29 -5.84
C GLN A 103 13.44 7.20 -6.12
N VAL A 104 12.68 8.28 -5.90
CA VAL A 104 11.25 8.35 -6.26
C VAL A 104 11.04 8.11 -7.77
N LEU A 105 11.84 8.76 -8.62
CA LEU A 105 11.74 8.57 -10.07
C LEU A 105 12.16 7.16 -10.50
N TRP A 106 13.25 6.63 -9.91
CA TRP A 106 13.70 5.26 -10.17
C TRP A 106 12.61 4.25 -9.82
N ASP A 107 12.12 4.31 -8.58
CA ASP A 107 11.11 3.37 -8.08
C ASP A 107 9.79 3.50 -8.83
N ASN A 108 9.39 4.67 -9.30
CA ASN A 108 8.11 4.82 -9.98
C ASN A 108 8.17 4.45 -11.47
N TYR A 109 9.30 4.69 -12.16
CA TYR A 109 9.32 4.67 -13.62
C TYR A 109 10.46 3.88 -14.27
N PHE A 110 11.59 3.67 -13.57
CA PHE A 110 12.80 3.12 -14.20
C PHE A 110 13.27 1.78 -13.61
N SER A 111 12.67 1.32 -12.50
CA SER A 111 13.13 0.12 -11.79
C SER A 111 12.96 -1.21 -12.53
N SER A 112 12.20 -1.22 -13.63
CA SER A 112 12.04 -2.39 -14.51
C SER A 112 11.71 -1.94 -15.93
N VAL A 113 11.93 -2.83 -16.90
CA VAL A 113 11.53 -2.60 -18.29
C VAL A 113 10.01 -2.39 -18.39
N ASP A 114 9.22 -3.17 -17.65
CA ASP A 114 7.76 -3.05 -17.63
C ASP A 114 7.33 -1.63 -17.21
N LYS A 115 7.92 -1.06 -16.16
CA LYS A 115 7.60 0.32 -15.74
C LYS A 115 7.95 1.35 -16.79
N ILE A 116 9.08 1.20 -17.48
CA ILE A 116 9.47 2.10 -18.58
C ILE A 116 8.45 2.01 -19.71
N VAL A 117 8.02 0.79 -20.07
CA VAL A 117 7.03 0.53 -21.10
C VAL A 117 5.66 1.10 -20.71
N ASP A 118 5.18 0.82 -19.51
CA ASP A 118 3.90 1.32 -18.99
C ASP A 118 3.89 2.85 -18.91
N THR A 119 4.98 3.46 -18.45
CA THR A 119 5.15 4.92 -18.42
C THR A 119 5.08 5.52 -19.81
N THR A 120 5.74 4.89 -20.77
CA THR A 120 5.70 5.32 -22.18
C THR A 120 4.27 5.25 -22.72
N PHE A 121 3.56 4.14 -22.47
CA PHE A 121 2.17 3.98 -22.92
C PHE A 121 1.23 4.98 -22.28
N GLU A 122 1.37 5.24 -20.98
CA GLU A 122 0.55 6.25 -20.31
C GLU A 122 0.82 7.65 -20.86
N ILE A 123 2.08 8.06 -21.05
CA ILE A 123 2.41 9.35 -21.69
C ILE A 123 1.81 9.47 -23.09
N ILE A 124 1.89 8.40 -23.91
CA ILE A 124 1.28 8.38 -25.25
C ILE A 124 -0.24 8.47 -25.16
N ARG A 125 -0.86 7.71 -24.23
CA ARG A 125 -2.30 7.71 -24.00
C ARG A 125 -2.80 9.10 -23.64
N GLU A 126 -2.10 9.81 -22.76
CA GLU A 126 -2.44 11.19 -22.38
C GLU A 126 -2.36 12.13 -23.58
N ARG A 127 -1.36 11.99 -24.47
CA ARG A 127 -1.26 12.80 -25.70
C ARG A 127 -2.42 12.57 -26.68
N VAL A 128 -2.93 11.34 -26.73
CA VAL A 128 -4.02 10.98 -27.64
C VAL A 128 -5.39 11.33 -27.03
N ARG A 129 -5.55 11.19 -25.71
CA ARG A 129 -6.81 11.44 -24.99
C ARG A 129 -6.72 12.71 -24.15
N VAL A 130 -7.02 13.83 -24.79
CA VAL A 130 -6.95 15.20 -24.25
C VAL A 130 -7.64 15.43 -22.88
N PRO A 131 -8.75 14.78 -22.47
CA PRO A 131 -9.32 15.04 -21.15
C PRO A 131 -8.60 14.30 -19.99
N LEU A 132 -7.68 13.38 -20.26
CA LEU A 132 -7.05 12.52 -19.24
C LEU A 132 -5.57 12.89 -19.03
N HIS A 133 -5.30 14.10 -18.53
CA HIS A 133 -3.94 14.52 -18.23
C HIS A 133 -3.67 14.52 -16.73
N ARG A 134 -2.63 13.80 -16.32
CA ARG A 134 -2.11 13.92 -14.96
C ARG A 134 -1.29 15.19 -14.83
N SER A 135 -1.41 15.86 -13.69
CA SER A 135 -0.60 17.04 -13.43
C SER A 135 0.90 16.70 -13.34
N PHE A 136 1.74 17.67 -13.67
CA PHE A 136 3.19 17.56 -13.49
C PHE A 136 3.58 17.23 -12.03
N PHE A 137 2.77 17.67 -11.07
CA PHE A 137 2.93 17.31 -9.67
C PHE A 137 2.78 15.79 -9.44
N VAL A 138 1.75 15.16 -10.02
CA VAL A 138 1.51 13.71 -9.88
C VAL A 138 2.70 12.92 -10.40
N TRP A 139 3.19 13.24 -11.61
CA TRP A 139 4.34 12.58 -12.23
C TRP A 139 5.65 12.72 -11.42
N ASN A 140 5.77 13.75 -10.59
CA ASN A 140 6.97 14.02 -9.80
C ASN A 140 6.80 13.75 -8.31
N SER A 141 5.71 13.08 -7.94
CA SER A 141 5.37 12.75 -6.55
C SER A 141 5.32 11.24 -6.35
N HIS A 142 5.59 10.74 -5.15
CA HIS A 142 5.18 9.37 -4.78
C HIS A 142 3.67 9.32 -4.50
N PRO A 143 2.90 8.34 -5.04
CA PRO A 143 3.30 7.08 -5.70
C PRO A 143 3.46 7.15 -7.23
N GLY A 144 3.43 8.34 -7.81
CA GLY A 144 3.65 8.57 -9.24
C GLY A 144 2.37 8.54 -10.06
N GLY A 145 2.55 8.65 -11.37
CA GLY A 145 1.48 8.69 -12.36
C GLY A 145 0.83 7.33 -12.61
N LEU A 146 1.62 6.24 -12.61
CA LEU A 146 1.14 4.91 -12.94
C LEU A 146 -0.04 4.44 -12.05
N PRO A 147 0.01 4.57 -10.71
CA PRO A 147 -1.12 4.20 -9.85
C PRO A 147 -2.09 5.36 -9.58
N THR A 148 -1.96 6.51 -10.26
CA THR A 148 -2.86 7.67 -10.10
C THR A 148 -3.73 7.80 -11.35
N LEU A 149 -4.75 6.97 -11.45
CA LEU A 149 -5.65 6.88 -12.61
C LEU A 149 -6.59 8.10 -12.72
N PRO A 150 -6.50 8.93 -13.79
CA PRO A 150 -7.34 10.12 -13.98
C PRO A 150 -8.82 9.79 -14.23
N GLU A 151 -9.14 8.56 -14.62
CA GLU A 151 -10.53 8.11 -14.79
C GLU A 151 -11.32 8.05 -13.48
N PHE A 152 -10.65 8.05 -12.33
CA PHE A 152 -11.30 8.05 -11.02
C PHE A 152 -11.75 9.44 -10.58
N SER A 153 -10.86 10.43 -10.70
CA SER A 153 -11.10 11.83 -10.35
C SER A 153 -10.00 12.70 -10.95
N ASP A 154 -10.36 13.93 -11.30
CA ASP A 154 -9.46 15.01 -11.71
C ASP A 154 -8.98 15.87 -10.52
N VAL A 155 -9.50 15.61 -9.31
CA VAL A 155 -9.18 16.35 -8.09
C VAL A 155 -8.17 15.58 -7.23
N LEU A 156 -7.00 16.18 -6.97
CA LEU A 156 -5.93 15.55 -6.18
C LEU A 156 -6.35 15.13 -4.76
N ARG A 157 -7.28 15.83 -4.12
CA ARG A 157 -7.82 15.49 -2.78
C ARG A 157 -8.47 14.11 -2.76
N ASP A 158 -9.05 13.68 -3.87
CA ASP A 158 -9.79 12.41 -3.91
C ASP A 158 -8.85 11.20 -3.87
N PHE A 159 -7.53 11.42 -4.00
CA PHE A 159 -6.52 10.39 -3.87
C PHE A 159 -5.91 10.41 -2.46
N PRO A 160 -5.82 9.27 -1.76
CA PRO A 160 -5.47 9.25 -0.35
C PRO A 160 -4.02 9.68 -0.07
N PHE A 161 -3.12 9.46 -1.03
CA PHE A 161 -1.68 9.72 -0.89
C PHE A 161 -1.30 11.20 -1.02
N HIS A 162 -2.22 12.07 -1.43
CA HIS A 162 -1.95 13.51 -1.55
C HIS A 162 -2.44 14.33 -0.36
N LEU A 163 -3.38 13.80 0.44
CA LEU A 163 -4.04 14.51 1.54
C LEU A 163 -3.06 15.16 2.52
N ALA A 164 -2.06 14.41 2.99
CA ALA A 164 -1.08 14.91 3.95
C ALA A 164 -0.26 16.09 3.39
N ARG A 165 0.12 16.07 2.11
CA ARG A 165 0.88 17.15 1.46
C ARG A 165 0.01 18.39 1.20
N LEU A 166 -1.29 18.18 1.00
CA LEU A 166 -2.26 19.26 0.84
C LEU A 166 -2.70 19.86 2.18
N GLY A 167 -2.26 19.31 3.31
CA GLY A 167 -2.73 19.72 4.65
C GLY A 167 -4.23 19.44 4.85
N GLN A 168 -4.79 18.48 4.12
CA GLN A 168 -6.21 18.16 4.14
C GLN A 168 -6.46 16.84 4.89
N GLN A 169 -7.67 16.71 5.41
CA GLN A 169 -8.13 15.52 6.12
C GLN A 169 -9.23 14.83 5.34
N PRO A 170 -9.35 13.49 5.43
CA PRO A 170 -10.48 12.77 4.85
C PRO A 170 -11.81 13.24 5.43
N HIS A 171 -12.89 13.04 4.66
CA HIS A 171 -14.25 13.27 5.12
C HIS A 171 -14.55 12.55 6.44
N ALA A 172 -15.42 13.16 7.25
CA ALA A 172 -15.73 12.70 8.60
C ALA A 172 -16.65 11.47 8.66
N LYS A 173 -17.03 10.89 7.52
CA LYS A 173 -17.93 9.73 7.49
C LYS A 173 -17.38 8.60 6.62
N PHE A 174 -17.85 7.38 6.90
CA PHE A 174 -17.51 6.17 6.15
C PHE A 174 -18.74 5.43 5.61
N THR A 175 -18.53 4.61 4.59
CA THR A 175 -19.53 3.65 4.10
C THR A 175 -19.11 2.26 4.59
N ALA A 176 -20.00 1.55 5.27
CA ALA A 176 -19.76 0.15 5.62
C ALA A 176 -20.17 -0.75 4.45
N VAL A 177 -19.30 -1.67 4.06
CA VAL A 177 -19.52 -2.69 3.05
C VAL A 177 -19.48 -4.05 3.74
N ILE A 178 -20.63 -4.71 3.84
CA ILE A 178 -20.76 -6.02 4.48
C ILE A 178 -20.91 -7.07 3.39
N TYR A 179 -19.97 -8.01 3.31
CA TYR A 179 -20.02 -9.12 2.37
C TYR A 179 -20.72 -10.33 2.99
N VAL A 180 -21.74 -10.84 2.31
CA VAL A 180 -22.60 -11.94 2.78
C VAL A 180 -22.44 -13.12 1.84
N ALA A 181 -21.93 -14.24 2.35
CA ALA A 181 -21.73 -15.46 1.59
C ALA A 181 -22.65 -16.59 2.07
N MET A 182 -22.74 -16.77 3.40
CA MET A 182 -23.53 -17.82 4.03
C MET A 182 -24.95 -17.37 4.40
N ALA A 183 -25.21 -16.06 4.45
CA ALA A 183 -26.49 -15.46 4.85
C ALA A 183 -26.92 -15.86 6.28
N ALA A 184 -25.98 -15.85 7.22
CA ALA A 184 -26.26 -16.15 8.62
C ALA A 184 -27.02 -14.97 9.27
N ALA A 185 -28.33 -15.14 9.47
CA ALA A 185 -29.20 -14.01 9.78
C ALA A 185 -28.87 -13.28 11.10
N ASN A 186 -28.61 -14.02 12.18
CA ASN A 186 -28.41 -13.42 13.51
C ASN A 186 -27.11 -12.61 13.63
N PRO A 187 -25.93 -13.12 13.21
CA PRO A 187 -24.69 -12.33 13.18
C PRO A 187 -24.82 -11.07 12.33
N LEU A 188 -25.35 -11.20 11.10
CA LEU A 188 -25.51 -10.08 10.17
C LEU A 188 -26.38 -8.96 10.75
N LEU A 189 -27.56 -9.29 11.29
CA LEU A 189 -28.46 -8.29 11.88
C LEU A 189 -27.84 -7.62 13.12
N ARG A 190 -27.02 -8.33 13.90
CA ARG A 190 -26.28 -7.74 15.02
C ARG A 190 -25.22 -6.76 14.52
N LEU A 191 -24.47 -7.13 13.49
CA LEU A 191 -23.44 -6.30 12.90
C LEU A 191 -24.04 -5.02 12.30
N VAL A 192 -25.12 -5.13 11.52
CA VAL A 192 -25.84 -3.98 10.96
C VAL A 192 -26.29 -3.01 12.06
N ARG A 193 -26.85 -3.52 13.17
CA ARG A 193 -27.21 -2.66 14.31
C ARG A 193 -26.01 -1.98 14.96
N ALA A 194 -24.85 -2.64 15.00
CA ALA A 194 -23.63 -2.04 15.57
C ALA A 194 -23.12 -0.91 14.68
N VAL A 195 -23.08 -1.11 13.35
CA VAL A 195 -22.70 -0.08 12.39
C VAL A 195 -23.69 1.09 12.40
N ALA A 196 -24.99 0.81 12.42
CA ALA A 196 -26.05 1.82 12.40
C ALA A 196 -26.06 2.75 13.63
N LYS A 197 -25.39 2.37 14.72
CA LYS A 197 -25.22 3.19 15.92
C LYS A 197 -24.03 4.16 15.85
N SER A 198 -23.11 3.97 14.90
CA SER A 198 -21.95 4.86 14.74
C SER A 198 -22.41 6.20 14.19
N GLU A 199 -21.96 7.30 14.80
CA GLU A 199 -22.22 8.66 14.33
C GLU A 199 -21.45 8.99 13.04
N ASN A 200 -20.37 8.24 12.80
CA ASN A 200 -19.48 8.40 11.64
C ASN A 200 -19.92 7.55 10.44
N ALA A 201 -20.84 6.61 10.62
CA ALA A 201 -21.37 5.82 9.51
C ALA A 201 -22.33 6.68 8.67
N ALA A 202 -22.08 6.78 7.36
CA ALA A 202 -23.00 7.44 6.42
C ALA A 202 -24.07 6.48 5.88
N ARG A 203 -23.70 5.21 5.67
CA ARG A 203 -24.52 4.22 4.97
C ARG A 203 -23.96 2.81 5.15
N ILE A 204 -24.86 1.84 5.08
CA ILE A 204 -24.53 0.41 5.04
C ILE A 204 -24.87 -0.13 3.65
N VAL A 205 -23.88 -0.74 3.00
CA VAL A 205 -24.03 -1.46 1.74
C VAL A 205 -23.79 -2.94 2.02
N VAL A 206 -24.81 -3.76 1.79
CA VAL A 206 -24.74 -5.21 1.96
C VAL A 206 -24.56 -5.83 0.57
N ILE A 207 -23.41 -6.46 0.34
CA ILE A 207 -23.13 -7.21 -0.88
C ILE A 207 -23.60 -8.64 -0.66
N TRP A 208 -24.71 -9.00 -1.30
CA TRP A 208 -25.36 -10.29 -1.15
C TRP A 208 -24.86 -11.27 -2.22
N ASN A 209 -24.08 -12.27 -1.80
CA ASN A 209 -23.51 -13.30 -2.67
C ASN A 209 -23.93 -14.73 -2.25
N SER A 210 -24.99 -14.88 -1.45
CA SER A 210 -25.51 -16.19 -1.04
C SER A 210 -26.48 -16.77 -2.07
N GLU A 211 -26.30 -18.06 -2.41
CA GLU A 211 -27.09 -18.74 -3.45
C GLU A 211 -28.39 -19.39 -2.95
N GLY A 212 -28.59 -19.53 -1.63
CA GLY A 212 -29.72 -20.27 -1.07
C GLY A 212 -30.81 -19.41 -0.43
N VAL A 213 -30.49 -18.16 -0.07
CA VAL A 213 -31.40 -17.27 0.67
C VAL A 213 -31.48 -15.95 -0.08
N SER A 214 -32.70 -15.52 -0.43
CA SER A 214 -32.90 -14.20 -1.00
C SER A 214 -32.77 -13.12 0.06
N ALA A 215 -32.07 -12.03 -0.24
CA ALA A 215 -32.02 -10.83 0.58
C ALA A 215 -33.42 -10.27 0.94
N SER A 216 -34.41 -10.46 0.06
CA SER A 216 -35.79 -9.99 0.27
C SER A 216 -36.51 -10.71 1.41
N SER A 217 -36.04 -11.89 1.80
CA SER A 217 -36.58 -12.62 2.96
C SER A 217 -36.17 -11.99 4.30
N MET A 218 -35.18 -11.10 4.28
CA MET A 218 -34.57 -10.58 5.49
C MET A 218 -35.28 -9.33 6.01
N LYS A 219 -35.63 -9.34 7.29
CA LYS A 219 -36.17 -8.17 8.00
C LYS A 219 -35.03 -7.33 8.56
N TRP A 220 -34.66 -6.28 7.83
CA TRP A 220 -33.63 -5.35 8.23
C TRP A 220 -34.03 -4.54 9.48
N PRO A 221 -33.09 -4.24 10.39
CA PRO A 221 -33.38 -3.45 11.57
C PRO A 221 -33.70 -2.00 11.18
N SER A 222 -34.53 -1.33 11.98
CA SER A 222 -34.66 0.13 11.88
C SER A 222 -33.30 0.79 12.09
N SER A 223 -32.96 1.73 11.23
CA SER A 223 -31.64 2.35 11.16
C SER A 223 -31.77 3.84 10.84
N PRO A 224 -31.00 4.72 11.54
CA PRO A 224 -30.95 6.14 11.22
C PRO A 224 -30.24 6.42 9.89
N ILE A 225 -29.46 5.45 9.39
CA ILE A 225 -28.72 5.53 8.13
C ILE A 225 -29.28 4.54 7.11
N PRO A 226 -29.19 4.85 5.80
CA PRO A 226 -29.70 3.96 4.77
C PRO A 226 -28.95 2.62 4.75
N ILE A 227 -29.72 1.54 4.57
CA ILE A 227 -29.24 0.19 4.33
C ILE A 227 -29.60 -0.18 2.90
N ASN A 228 -28.60 -0.39 2.06
CA ASN A 228 -28.77 -0.79 0.67
C ASN A 228 -28.25 -2.20 0.49
N VAL A 229 -29.07 -3.09 -0.06
CA VAL A 229 -28.67 -4.45 -0.38
C VAL A 229 -28.46 -4.57 -1.88
N ILE A 230 -27.28 -5.03 -2.28
CA ILE A 230 -26.89 -5.20 -3.68
C ILE A 230 -26.68 -6.68 -3.92
N GLN A 231 -27.41 -7.24 -4.88
CA GLN A 231 -27.14 -8.59 -5.36
C GLN A 231 -25.86 -8.54 -6.21
N ALA A 232 -24.86 -9.36 -5.86
CA ALA A 232 -23.63 -9.44 -6.63
C ALA A 232 -23.92 -9.91 -8.07
N GLN A 233 -23.46 -9.15 -9.06
CA GLN A 233 -23.63 -9.50 -10.48
C GLN A 233 -22.76 -10.71 -10.86
N HIS A 234 -21.56 -10.78 -10.29
CA HIS A 234 -20.62 -11.88 -10.47
C HIS A 234 -20.47 -12.61 -9.14
N LYS A 235 -20.54 -13.94 -9.17
CA LYS A 235 -20.42 -14.77 -7.96
C LYS A 235 -18.95 -14.97 -7.59
N THR A 236 -18.23 -13.88 -7.35
CA THR A 236 -16.83 -13.92 -6.93
C THR A 236 -16.69 -13.28 -5.55
N ILE A 237 -15.73 -13.78 -4.77
CA ILE A 237 -15.39 -13.22 -3.46
C ILE A 237 -14.91 -11.76 -3.54
N SER A 238 -14.36 -11.37 -4.70
CA SER A 238 -13.93 -10.00 -5.02
C SER A 238 -15.08 -9.00 -5.17
N SER A 239 -16.35 -9.45 -5.19
CA SER A 239 -17.52 -8.57 -5.43
C SER A 239 -17.60 -7.34 -4.52
N ARG A 240 -17.06 -7.46 -3.30
CA ARG A 240 -17.01 -6.35 -2.32
C ARG A 240 -16.03 -5.22 -2.67
N PHE A 241 -15.14 -5.44 -3.64
CA PHE A 241 -14.11 -4.46 -4.04
C PHE A 241 -14.38 -3.78 -5.37
N PHE A 242 -15.48 -4.13 -6.06
CA PHE A 242 -15.82 -3.45 -7.31
C PHE A 242 -16.41 -2.06 -7.02
N PRO A 243 -16.01 -1.01 -7.77
CA PRO A 243 -16.58 0.33 -7.63
C PRO A 243 -18.10 0.30 -7.73
N HIS A 244 -18.77 0.96 -6.79
CA HIS A 244 -20.22 1.05 -6.78
C HIS A 244 -20.69 2.50 -6.54
N PRO A 245 -21.69 3.03 -7.27
CA PRO A 245 -22.14 4.43 -7.15
C PRO A 245 -22.61 4.84 -5.75
N LEU A 246 -23.04 3.87 -4.95
CA LEU A 246 -23.39 4.13 -3.54
C LEU A 246 -22.14 4.44 -2.71
N ILE A 247 -20.97 3.87 -2.99
CA ILE A 247 -19.77 4.05 -2.16
C ILE A 247 -19.09 5.39 -2.51
N GLN A 248 -19.52 6.45 -1.84
CA GLN A 248 -19.10 7.84 -2.11
C GLN A 248 -18.14 8.42 -1.07
N THR A 249 -18.08 7.83 0.12
CA THR A 249 -17.18 8.29 1.19
C THR A 249 -15.74 7.88 0.92
N ASP A 250 -14.77 8.73 1.31
CA ASP A 250 -13.34 8.41 1.23
C ASP A 250 -13.02 7.07 1.92
N ALA A 251 -13.58 6.87 3.11
CA ALA A 251 -13.40 5.67 3.90
C ALA A 251 -14.42 4.58 3.55
N VAL A 252 -13.93 3.35 3.39
CA VAL A 252 -14.72 2.13 3.31
C VAL A 252 -14.39 1.25 4.51
N LEU A 253 -15.40 0.91 5.32
CA LEU A 253 -15.29 -0.14 6.34
C LEU A 253 -15.75 -1.46 5.72
N SER A 254 -14.81 -2.33 5.37
CA SER A 254 -15.10 -3.65 4.84
C SER A 254 -15.25 -4.66 5.98
N LEU A 255 -16.33 -5.43 5.93
CA LEU A 255 -16.74 -6.35 6.99
C LEU A 255 -17.21 -7.69 6.40
N ASP A 256 -16.80 -8.79 7.03
CA ASP A 256 -17.45 -10.09 6.84
C ASP A 256 -18.71 -10.18 7.72
N GLU A 257 -19.70 -10.98 7.31
CA GLU A 257 -21.02 -11.05 7.96
C GLU A 257 -21.02 -11.56 9.41
N ASP A 258 -19.97 -12.28 9.82
CA ASP A 258 -19.83 -12.91 11.13
C ASP A 258 -18.98 -12.09 12.12
N VAL A 259 -18.50 -10.91 11.71
CA VAL A 259 -17.63 -10.05 12.51
C VAL A 259 -18.34 -9.56 13.77
N LEU A 260 -17.65 -9.69 14.91
CA LEU A 260 -18.13 -9.29 16.23
C LEU A 260 -17.46 -7.99 16.70
N LEU A 261 -17.66 -6.89 15.97
CA LEU A 261 -17.18 -5.57 16.36
C LEU A 261 -18.28 -4.74 17.02
N THR A 262 -17.89 -4.00 18.06
CA THR A 262 -18.73 -2.99 18.70
C THR A 262 -18.62 -1.65 17.97
N THR A 263 -19.62 -0.79 18.13
CA THR A 263 -19.63 0.57 17.57
C THR A 263 -18.39 1.38 18.00
N GLU A 264 -18.01 1.31 19.28
CA GLU A 264 -16.84 1.99 19.83
C GLU A 264 -15.52 1.55 19.16
N GLU A 265 -15.37 0.24 18.88
CA GLU A 265 -14.19 -0.28 18.17
C GLU A 265 -14.14 0.26 16.74
N MET A 266 -15.27 0.26 16.03
CA MET A 266 -15.37 0.80 14.67
C MET A 266 -15.02 2.30 14.63
N ASP A 267 -15.57 3.09 15.56
CA ASP A 267 -15.30 4.52 15.63
C ASP A 267 -13.83 4.83 15.98
N PHE A 268 -13.22 4.04 16.87
CA PHE A 268 -11.79 4.15 17.14
C PHE A 268 -10.95 3.83 15.90
N ALA A 269 -11.23 2.70 15.24
CA ALA A 269 -10.50 2.30 14.03
C ALA A 269 -10.67 3.33 12.89
N PHE A 270 -11.85 3.95 12.78
CA PHE A 270 -12.10 5.04 11.85
C PHE A 270 -11.25 6.28 12.18
N SER A 271 -11.17 6.67 13.46
CA SER A 271 -10.32 7.78 13.90
C SER A 271 -8.84 7.51 13.60
N VAL A 272 -8.38 6.27 13.79
CA VAL A 272 -7.03 5.86 13.42
C VAL A 272 -6.84 5.94 11.90
N TRP A 273 -7.78 5.43 11.12
CA TRP A 273 -7.72 5.48 9.66
C TRP A 273 -7.64 6.90 9.12
N ARG A 274 -8.35 7.86 9.72
CA ARG A 274 -8.27 9.28 9.31
C ARG A 274 -6.85 9.86 9.45
N SER A 275 -6.02 9.31 10.33
CA SER A 275 -4.61 9.70 10.48
C SER A 275 -3.68 9.00 9.48
N PHE A 276 -4.15 7.93 8.83
CA PHE A 276 -3.40 7.12 7.86
C PHE A 276 -4.28 6.74 6.65
N PRO A 277 -4.85 7.72 5.93
CA PRO A 277 -5.90 7.45 4.93
C PRO A 277 -5.41 6.65 3.71
N ASP A 278 -4.10 6.66 3.46
CA ASP A 278 -3.42 5.88 2.44
C ASP A 278 -3.23 4.41 2.82
N ARG A 279 -3.48 4.00 4.07
CA ARG A 279 -3.19 2.64 4.56
C ARG A 279 -4.45 1.86 4.87
N ILE A 280 -4.30 0.53 4.91
CA ILE A 280 -5.32 -0.36 5.49
C ILE A 280 -5.17 -0.30 7.01
N VAL A 281 -6.28 -0.03 7.71
CA VAL A 281 -6.35 0.03 9.18
C VAL A 281 -7.39 -0.96 9.69
N GLY A 282 -7.02 -1.91 10.55
CA GLY A 282 -7.97 -2.93 10.98
C GLY A 282 -7.43 -3.91 12.01
N TYR A 283 -8.15 -5.01 12.22
CA TYR A 283 -7.95 -5.87 13.39
C TYR A 283 -7.15 -7.15 13.09
N PRO A 284 -7.52 -7.98 12.08
CA PRO A 284 -6.89 -9.28 11.91
C PRO A 284 -5.54 -9.14 11.21
N GLY A 285 -4.48 -9.04 12.01
CA GLY A 285 -3.09 -9.01 11.51
C GLY A 285 -2.62 -10.38 11.02
N ARG A 286 -1.93 -10.41 9.88
CA ARG A 286 -1.27 -11.60 9.30
C ARG A 286 0.11 -11.21 8.78
N SER A 287 0.94 -12.20 8.49
CA SER A 287 2.30 -11.95 8.02
C SER A 287 2.69 -12.87 6.87
N HIS A 288 3.71 -12.43 6.12
CA HIS A 288 4.41 -13.24 5.15
C HIS A 288 5.81 -13.60 5.65
N PHE A 289 6.36 -14.71 5.16
CA PHE A 289 7.73 -15.12 5.43
C PHE A 289 8.35 -15.75 4.19
N TRP A 290 9.67 -15.73 4.11
CA TRP A 290 10.41 -16.48 3.11
C TRP A 290 10.70 -17.88 3.66
N ASP A 291 10.33 -18.92 2.91
CA ASP A 291 10.64 -20.30 3.26
C ASP A 291 11.90 -20.73 2.50
N ASP A 292 13.06 -20.64 3.17
CA ASP A 292 14.36 -20.98 2.57
C ASP A 292 14.41 -22.43 2.06
N ALA A 293 13.73 -23.36 2.74
CA ALA A 293 13.73 -24.77 2.34
C ALA A 293 12.97 -25.01 1.03
N ARG A 294 11.98 -24.16 0.72
CA ARG A 294 11.18 -24.25 -0.50
C ARG A 294 11.55 -23.21 -1.57
N GLY A 295 12.34 -22.21 -1.20
CA GLY A 295 12.67 -21.07 -2.06
C GLY A 295 11.43 -20.27 -2.50
N ARG A 296 10.45 -20.10 -1.60
CA ARG A 296 9.14 -19.51 -1.92
C ARG A 296 8.61 -18.65 -0.78
N TRP A 297 7.73 -17.71 -1.12
CA TRP A 297 7.04 -16.92 -0.10
C TRP A 297 5.91 -17.72 0.55
N GLY A 298 5.67 -17.46 1.83
CA GLY A 298 4.66 -18.15 2.62
C GLY A 298 3.79 -17.21 3.44
N TYR A 299 2.60 -17.71 3.79
CA TYR A 299 1.61 -17.06 4.64
C TYR A 299 1.60 -17.65 6.05
N THR A 300 1.51 -16.79 7.07
CA THR A 300 1.37 -17.21 8.47
C THR A 300 0.30 -16.40 9.22
N SER A 301 -0.47 -17.11 10.04
CA SER A 301 -1.39 -16.56 11.04
C SER A 301 -0.82 -16.58 12.45
N LYS A 302 0.42 -17.08 12.64
CA LYS A 302 1.06 -17.10 13.96
C LYS A 302 1.13 -15.68 14.52
N TRP A 303 0.83 -15.56 15.80
CA TRP A 303 0.98 -14.31 16.52
C TRP A 303 2.46 -14.02 16.72
N THR A 304 3.02 -13.20 15.84
CA THR A 304 4.38 -12.68 15.91
C THR A 304 4.36 -11.20 16.29
N ASN A 305 5.53 -10.67 16.64
CA ASN A 305 5.70 -9.24 16.94
C ASN A 305 5.52 -8.35 15.70
N ASP A 306 5.72 -8.92 14.52
CA ASP A 306 5.54 -8.24 13.23
C ASP A 306 4.35 -8.79 12.47
N TYR A 307 3.72 -7.91 11.70
CA TYR A 307 2.69 -8.24 10.73
C TYR A 307 2.97 -7.47 9.43
N SER A 308 2.44 -7.95 8.31
CA SER A 308 2.58 -7.27 7.02
C SER A 308 1.25 -7.11 6.28
N MET A 309 0.18 -7.64 6.86
CA MET A 309 -1.16 -7.63 6.29
C MET A 309 -2.18 -7.38 7.39
N VAL A 310 -3.25 -6.68 7.04
CA VAL A 310 -4.48 -6.59 7.82
C VAL A 310 -5.62 -7.07 6.93
N LEU A 311 -6.31 -8.13 7.35
CA LEU A 311 -7.36 -8.73 6.53
C LEU A 311 -8.56 -7.78 6.41
N THR A 312 -9.06 -7.61 5.18
CA THR A 312 -10.13 -6.68 4.82
C THR A 312 -11.51 -7.13 5.26
N GLY A 313 -11.64 -8.32 5.84
CA GLY A 313 -12.85 -8.77 6.53
C GLY A 313 -13.21 -7.95 7.77
N ALA A 314 -12.27 -7.16 8.30
CA ALA A 314 -12.54 -6.17 9.34
C ALA A 314 -11.49 -5.06 9.27
N ALA A 315 -11.62 -4.18 8.27
CA ALA A 315 -10.68 -3.09 8.07
C ALA A 315 -11.27 -1.87 7.34
N PHE A 316 -10.72 -0.72 7.66
CA PHE A 316 -10.85 0.53 6.92
C PHE A 316 -9.76 0.66 5.85
N TYR A 317 -10.16 1.17 4.69
CA TYR A 317 -9.24 1.60 3.63
C TYR A 317 -9.93 2.64 2.75
N HIS A 318 -9.15 3.30 1.88
CA HIS A 318 -9.68 4.34 0.99
C HIS A 318 -10.47 3.74 -0.19
N ARG A 319 -11.60 4.35 -0.57
CA ARG A 319 -12.45 3.90 -1.70
C ARG A 319 -11.69 3.80 -3.03
N TYR A 320 -10.65 4.60 -3.19
CA TYR A 320 -9.80 4.56 -4.38
C TYR A 320 -9.20 3.18 -4.65
N TYR A 321 -8.98 2.39 -3.60
CA TYR A 321 -8.47 1.03 -3.74
C TYR A 321 -9.47 0.07 -4.40
N HIS A 322 -10.78 0.35 -4.39
CA HIS A 322 -11.74 -0.40 -5.23
C HIS A 322 -11.48 -0.16 -6.73
N PHE A 323 -11.19 1.09 -7.09
CA PHE A 323 -10.89 1.48 -8.46
C PHE A 323 -9.57 0.86 -8.92
N LEU A 324 -8.52 0.94 -8.10
CA LEU A 324 -7.23 0.30 -8.40
C LEU A 324 -7.34 -1.22 -8.44
N TYR A 325 -8.10 -1.84 -7.53
CA TYR A 325 -8.31 -3.29 -7.55
C TYR A 325 -8.92 -3.73 -8.88
N THR A 326 -9.85 -2.94 -9.42
CA THR A 326 -10.55 -3.28 -10.67
C THR A 326 -9.73 -2.96 -11.92
N HIS A 327 -9.02 -1.83 -11.94
CA HIS A 327 -8.44 -1.28 -13.17
C HIS A 327 -6.90 -1.33 -13.23
N HIS A 328 -6.23 -1.53 -12.10
CA HIS A 328 -4.76 -1.49 -12.02
C HIS A 328 -4.14 -2.85 -11.69
N VAL A 329 -4.83 -3.70 -10.91
CA VAL A 329 -4.32 -5.04 -10.57
C VAL A 329 -4.23 -5.91 -11.84
N PRO A 330 -3.10 -6.61 -12.07
CA PRO A 330 -2.95 -7.50 -13.23
C PRO A 330 -4.03 -8.59 -13.26
N SER A 331 -4.61 -8.85 -14.43
CA SER A 331 -5.64 -9.89 -14.60
C SER A 331 -5.18 -11.29 -14.16
N ALA A 332 -3.87 -11.56 -14.18
CA ALA A 332 -3.29 -12.80 -13.67
C ALA A 332 -3.53 -12.97 -12.16
N ALA A 333 -3.47 -11.89 -11.36
CA ALA A 333 -3.76 -11.96 -9.93
C ALA A 333 -5.26 -12.17 -9.65
N HIS A 334 -6.13 -11.52 -10.42
CA HIS A 334 -7.58 -11.76 -10.36
C HIS A 334 -7.93 -13.23 -10.64
N ARG A 335 -7.32 -13.84 -11.66
CA ARG A 335 -7.50 -15.27 -11.96
C ARG A 335 -7.08 -16.20 -10.83
N VAL A 336 -6.07 -15.84 -10.05
CA VAL A 336 -5.67 -16.62 -8.86
C VAL A 336 -6.76 -16.54 -7.79
N VAL A 337 -7.31 -15.36 -7.54
CA VAL A 337 -8.42 -15.18 -6.59
C VAL A 337 -9.67 -15.93 -7.05
N ASP A 338 -10.05 -15.79 -8.32
CA ASP A 338 -11.27 -16.41 -8.85
C ASP A 338 -11.17 -17.94 -8.91
N SER A 339 -9.98 -18.49 -9.19
CA SER A 339 -9.79 -19.95 -9.23
C SER A 339 -9.74 -20.57 -7.83
N THR A 340 -9.24 -19.84 -6.83
CA THR A 340 -9.15 -20.32 -5.44
C THR A 340 -10.36 -19.95 -4.59
N GLN A 341 -11.20 -19.03 -5.04
CA GLN A 341 -12.29 -18.41 -4.27
C GLN A 341 -11.82 -17.90 -2.89
N ASN A 342 -10.62 -17.32 -2.86
CA ASN A 342 -9.92 -16.88 -1.65
C ASN A 342 -8.88 -15.81 -1.99
N CYS A 343 -8.19 -15.29 -0.98
CA CYS A 343 -7.01 -14.44 -1.11
C CYS A 343 -7.25 -13.04 -1.70
N GLU A 344 -8.50 -12.62 -1.85
CA GLU A 344 -8.87 -11.26 -2.26
C GLU A 344 -8.40 -10.22 -1.24
N ASP A 345 -8.42 -10.57 0.05
CA ASP A 345 -7.89 -9.76 1.14
C ASP A 345 -6.36 -9.62 1.08
N ILE A 346 -5.65 -10.71 0.78
CA ILE A 346 -4.21 -10.72 0.55
C ILE A 346 -3.87 -9.87 -0.68
N LEU A 347 -4.60 -10.04 -1.78
CA LEU A 347 -4.39 -9.27 -3.01
C LEU A 347 -4.59 -7.77 -2.78
N MET A 348 -5.61 -7.38 -2.00
CA MET A 348 -5.80 -5.99 -1.60
C MET A 348 -4.61 -5.46 -0.79
N ASN A 349 -4.04 -6.25 0.14
CA ASN A 349 -2.85 -5.84 0.88
C ASN A 349 -1.62 -5.71 -0.03
N PHE A 350 -1.45 -6.61 -1.02
CA PHE A 350 -0.41 -6.52 -2.04
C PHE A 350 -0.56 -5.23 -2.84
N LEU A 351 -1.76 -4.92 -3.32
CA LEU A 351 -2.06 -3.70 -4.07
C LEU A 351 -1.72 -2.45 -3.26
N VAL A 352 -2.25 -2.32 -2.04
CA VAL A 352 -2.04 -1.12 -1.22
C VAL A 352 -0.56 -0.96 -0.86
N SER A 353 0.13 -2.04 -0.51
CA SER A 353 1.57 -1.99 -0.19
C SER A 353 2.42 -1.70 -1.43
N HIS A 354 2.04 -2.22 -2.60
CA HIS A 354 2.71 -1.95 -3.88
C HIS A 354 2.65 -0.46 -4.24
N VAL A 355 1.48 0.15 -4.10
CA VAL A 355 1.26 1.57 -4.43
C VAL A 355 1.93 2.47 -3.39
N THR A 356 1.66 2.24 -2.11
CA THR A 356 2.08 3.17 -1.05
C THR A 356 3.51 2.96 -0.59
N ARG A 357 4.06 1.74 -0.72
CA ARG A 357 5.32 1.31 -0.08
C ARG A 357 5.29 1.38 1.45
N LEU A 358 4.09 1.31 2.04
CA LEU A 358 3.88 1.44 3.47
C LEU A 358 3.18 0.19 4.03
N PRO A 359 3.49 -0.20 5.28
CA PRO A 359 2.80 -1.30 5.94
C PRO A 359 1.41 -0.88 6.41
N PRO A 360 0.48 -1.83 6.59
CA PRO A 360 -0.83 -1.55 7.18
C PRO A 360 -0.73 -1.20 8.68
N VAL A 361 -1.81 -0.67 9.26
CA VAL A 361 -1.88 -0.30 10.69
C VAL A 361 -2.84 -1.23 11.43
N LYS A 362 -2.35 -1.87 12.49
CA LYS A 362 -3.15 -2.77 13.32
C LYS A 362 -3.77 -2.03 14.51
N VAL A 363 -5.04 -2.30 14.79
CA VAL A 363 -5.74 -1.86 16.00
C VAL A 363 -6.19 -3.05 16.86
N THR A 364 -6.35 -2.84 18.16
CA THR A 364 -6.85 -3.89 19.07
C THR A 364 -8.35 -4.09 19.01
N GLN A 365 -8.77 -5.34 19.14
CA GLN A 365 -10.14 -5.74 19.43
C GLN A 365 -10.27 -6.09 20.92
N ARG A 366 -11.33 -5.62 21.59
CA ARG A 366 -11.60 -5.81 23.03
C ARG A 366 -11.97 -7.24 23.37
N LYS A 367 -12.64 -7.94 22.46
CA LYS A 367 -12.89 -9.38 22.55
C LYS A 367 -11.93 -10.07 21.59
N HIS A 368 -11.13 -11.00 22.12
CA HIS A 368 -10.39 -11.92 21.27
C HIS A 368 -11.34 -12.52 20.23
N TYR A 369 -10.95 -12.44 18.96
CA TYR A 369 -11.52 -13.24 17.89
C TYR A 369 -11.52 -14.69 18.39
N LYS A 370 -12.68 -15.20 18.80
CA LYS A 370 -12.77 -16.40 19.63
C LYS A 370 -12.18 -17.60 18.88
N GLU A 371 -11.30 -18.32 19.58
CA GLU A 371 -10.87 -19.70 19.30
C GLU A 371 -12.04 -20.71 19.21
N ASN A 372 -13.25 -20.30 19.62
CA ASN A 372 -14.47 -21.10 19.58
C ASN A 372 -15.55 -20.51 18.65
N ALA A 373 -15.15 -19.91 17.52
CA ALA A 373 -16.11 -19.68 16.44
C ALA A 373 -16.59 -21.07 15.92
N PRO A 374 -17.90 -21.28 15.71
CA PRO A 374 -18.37 -22.48 15.03
C PRO A 374 -17.61 -22.63 13.70
N ALA A 375 -17.40 -23.87 13.24
CA ALA A 375 -16.63 -24.18 12.04
C ALA A 375 -16.91 -23.17 10.91
N SER A 376 -16.01 -22.20 10.76
CA SER A 376 -16.05 -21.25 9.67
C SER A 376 -15.36 -21.92 8.49
N LEU A 377 -15.81 -21.64 7.27
CA LEU A 377 -15.15 -22.10 6.03
C LEU A 377 -13.64 -21.76 6.04
N TRP A 378 -13.26 -20.75 6.81
CA TRP A 378 -11.93 -20.17 6.94
C TRP A 378 -10.98 -20.89 7.90
N ASN A 379 -11.47 -21.89 8.66
CA ASN A 379 -10.69 -22.68 9.62
C ASN A 379 -10.17 -24.02 9.04
N ASP A 380 -10.41 -24.29 7.75
CA ASP A 380 -9.94 -25.49 7.05
C ASP A 380 -8.39 -25.49 6.90
N PRO A 381 -7.68 -26.60 7.19
CA PRO A 381 -6.27 -26.73 6.83
C PRO A 381 -5.96 -26.38 5.35
N ASP A 382 -6.86 -26.75 4.44
CA ASP A 382 -6.71 -26.47 3.00
C ASP A 382 -6.80 -24.97 2.72
N HIS A 383 -7.58 -24.23 3.52
CA HIS A 383 -7.66 -22.77 3.44
C HIS A 383 -6.29 -22.10 3.71
N PHE A 384 -5.49 -22.63 4.65
CA PHE A 384 -4.14 -22.12 4.93
C PHE A 384 -3.13 -22.48 3.83
N VAL A 385 -3.24 -23.67 3.25
CA VAL A 385 -2.38 -24.10 2.13
C VAL A 385 -2.65 -23.22 0.92
N THR A 386 -3.92 -22.97 0.59
CA THR A 386 -4.33 -22.07 -0.48
C THR A 386 -3.76 -20.66 -0.29
N ARG A 387 -3.91 -20.07 0.91
CA ARG A 387 -3.35 -18.73 1.19
C ARG A 387 -1.83 -18.67 1.08
N ARG A 388 -1.12 -19.74 1.45
CA ARG A 388 0.33 -19.83 1.24
C ARG A 388 0.68 -19.76 -0.25
N SER A 389 -0.02 -20.53 -1.08
CA SER A 389 0.16 -20.52 -2.54
C SER A 389 -0.18 -19.15 -3.16
N CYS A 390 -1.21 -18.46 -2.66
CA CYS A 390 -1.57 -17.12 -3.14
C CYS A 390 -0.46 -16.09 -2.94
N VAL A 391 0.19 -16.05 -1.77
CA VAL A 391 1.26 -15.08 -1.48
C VAL A 391 2.43 -15.25 -2.46
N ASP A 392 2.82 -16.49 -2.73
CA ASP A 392 3.90 -16.81 -3.67
C ASP A 392 3.51 -16.46 -5.13
N ALA A 393 2.29 -16.81 -5.52
CA ALA A 393 1.75 -16.48 -6.84
C ALA A 393 1.67 -14.96 -7.06
N PHE A 394 1.19 -14.20 -6.07
CA PHE A 394 1.14 -12.74 -6.17
C PHE A 394 2.54 -12.13 -6.22
N ALA A 395 3.48 -12.59 -5.41
CA ALA A 395 4.87 -12.10 -5.49
C ALA A 395 5.46 -12.31 -6.90
N THR A 396 5.15 -13.45 -7.52
CA THR A 396 5.54 -13.73 -8.91
C THR A 396 4.86 -12.79 -9.90
N VAL A 397 3.53 -12.59 -9.79
CA VAL A 397 2.76 -11.71 -10.69
C VAL A 397 3.21 -10.25 -10.59
N PHE A 398 3.52 -9.77 -9.39
CA PHE A 398 4.03 -8.42 -9.17
C PHE A 398 5.53 -8.29 -9.47
N GLY A 399 6.26 -9.39 -9.63
CA GLY A 399 7.70 -9.44 -9.91
C GLY A 399 8.60 -9.22 -8.67
N TYR A 400 8.02 -8.99 -7.49
CA TYR A 400 8.73 -8.82 -6.22
C TYR A 400 7.74 -8.97 -5.05
N MET A 401 8.22 -8.98 -3.81
CA MET A 401 7.37 -8.98 -2.61
C MET A 401 7.01 -7.53 -2.19
N PRO A 402 5.76 -7.06 -2.37
CA PRO A 402 5.38 -5.69 -2.04
C PRO A 402 5.03 -5.48 -0.57
N LEU A 403 4.72 -6.55 0.16
CA LEU A 403 4.27 -6.46 1.55
C LEU A 403 5.39 -5.94 2.46
N VAL A 404 5.10 -4.87 3.20
CA VAL A 404 6.02 -4.27 4.16
C VAL A 404 5.65 -4.70 5.58
N ARG A 405 6.63 -5.09 6.39
CA ARG A 405 6.40 -5.47 7.79
C ARG A 405 6.27 -4.24 8.69
N SER A 406 5.50 -4.37 9.76
CA SER A 406 5.38 -3.40 10.85
C SER A 406 5.13 -4.13 12.17
N SER A 407 5.58 -3.52 13.25
CA SER A 407 5.29 -3.90 14.64
C SER A 407 4.38 -2.88 15.34
N THR A 408 3.88 -1.88 14.61
CA THR A 408 3.07 -0.79 15.19
C THR A 408 1.66 -1.26 15.50
N ARG A 409 1.18 -1.01 16.73
CA ARG A 409 -0.22 -1.26 17.12
C ARG A 409 -0.78 -0.03 17.82
N LEU A 410 -2.01 0.35 17.48
CA LEU A 410 -2.70 1.48 18.09
C LEU A 410 -3.91 0.98 18.90
N ASP A 411 -3.94 1.40 20.16
CA ASP A 411 -4.92 0.97 21.16
C ASP A 411 -5.65 2.19 21.74
N PRO A 412 -6.94 2.09 22.10
CA PRO A 412 -7.68 3.19 22.70
C PRO A 412 -7.21 3.46 24.14
N VAL A 413 -6.97 4.74 24.47
CA VAL A 413 -6.47 5.20 25.78
C VAL A 413 -7.42 4.86 26.94
N LEU A 414 -8.73 4.79 26.69
CA LEU A 414 -9.77 4.61 27.72
C LEU A 414 -10.03 3.14 28.11
N PHE A 415 -9.14 2.21 27.75
CA PHE A 415 -9.25 0.87 28.30
C PHE A 415 -8.91 0.92 29.79
N LYS A 416 -9.88 0.57 30.64
CA LYS A 416 -9.62 0.13 32.01
C LYS A 416 -8.75 -1.10 31.92
N ASP A 417 -7.46 -0.89 31.77
CA ASP A 417 -6.46 -1.90 31.97
C ASP A 417 -6.85 -2.56 33.30
N PRO A 418 -7.06 -3.89 33.35
CA PRO A 418 -7.57 -4.55 34.53
C PRO A 418 -6.51 -4.57 35.63
N VAL A 419 -5.64 -3.56 35.71
CA VAL A 419 -4.69 -3.28 36.79
C VAL A 419 -5.38 -3.45 38.14
N SER A 420 -6.64 -3.04 38.31
CA SER A 420 -7.38 -3.29 39.55
C SER A 420 -7.67 -4.79 39.80
N ASN A 421 -7.97 -5.58 38.77
CA ASN A 421 -8.16 -7.03 38.87
C ASN A 421 -6.83 -7.80 38.95
N LEU A 422 -5.78 -7.33 38.28
CA LEU A 422 -4.42 -7.86 38.33
C LEU A 422 -3.78 -7.54 39.68
N ARG A 423 -4.02 -6.36 40.26
CA ARG A 423 -3.65 -6.01 41.65
C ARG A 423 -4.31 -6.94 42.66
N LYS A 424 -5.57 -7.34 42.45
CA LYS A 424 -6.22 -8.36 43.28
C LYS A 424 -5.56 -9.75 43.12
N LYS A 425 -5.12 -10.11 41.91
CA LYS A 425 -4.45 -11.39 41.61
C LYS A 425 -3.01 -11.45 42.14
N TYR A 426 -2.30 -10.32 42.19
CA TYR A 426 -0.90 -10.21 42.59
C TYR A 426 -0.70 -9.26 43.79
N ARG A 427 -1.48 -9.46 44.87
CA ARG A 427 -1.38 -8.66 46.10
C ARG A 427 0.03 -8.58 46.72
N LYS A 428 0.92 -9.52 46.40
CA LYS A 428 2.28 -9.61 46.97
C LYS A 428 3.36 -8.87 46.15
N MET A 429 3.05 -8.31 44.97
CA MET A 429 4.06 -7.60 44.17
C MET A 429 4.57 -6.32 44.85
N GLU A 430 3.77 -5.68 45.71
CA GLU A 430 4.19 -4.48 46.45
C GLU A 430 4.96 -4.80 47.76
N VAL A 431 5.12 -6.09 48.11
CA VAL A 431 5.82 -6.50 49.35
C VAL A 431 7.32 -6.72 49.13
N VAL A 432 7.78 -6.77 47.87
CA VAL A 432 9.22 -6.89 47.54
C VAL A 432 9.84 -5.50 47.47
N GLY A 433 9.91 -4.83 48.62
CA GLY A 433 10.50 -3.50 48.77
C GLY A 433 10.70 -3.05 50.21
N GLY A 434 10.39 -3.89 51.20
CA GLY A 434 10.65 -3.63 52.61
C GLY A 434 11.20 -4.89 53.27
N GLY A 435 12.52 -5.03 53.24
CA GLY A 435 13.28 -6.10 53.88
C GLY A 435 14.75 -5.72 53.87
#